data_AF-A0A5A4U453-F1
#
_entry.id   AF-A0A5A4U453-F1
#
_cell.length_a   1.000
_cell.length_b   1.000
_cell.length_c   1.000
_cell.angle_alpha   90.00
_cell.angle_beta   90.00
_cell.angle_gamma   90.00
#
_symmetry.space_group_name_H-M   'P 1'
#
loop_
_entity.id
_entity.type
_entity.pdbx_description
1 polymer ?
#
loop_
_entity_poly.entity_id
_entity_poly.type
_entity_poly.pdbx_seq_one_letter_code
_entity_poly.pdbx_strand_id
1 'polypeptide(L)'
;MLFFFVPFLYFYKTRLRSIIKLISWGVIYLVPIFLSTFSFANIDYYFISYFVVLTLTYNLYEIGYIQNDTETIKKEHNPTLRLSRDELFFYNNHRVYIYFVRLFISFVLTIALAFFVYDKINAILVWSILLIFFFYNHVRSRLNLAIHFLLVVFRFVFPVYVITSNVMLLFIMIFIFPVPNLIERTSEEKFGFLKLNKTIRPNISFFRVVYYFFLSLFMGIICIIYNNHNELKTGFYISIFFFIYRLVILFSKFLARGKNA
;
A
#
# COMPACT_ATOMS: atom_id res chain seq x y z
N MET A 1 -18.27 -11.81 -11.98
CA MET A 1 -18.02 -12.46 -10.67
C MET A 1 -16.61 -13.03 -10.51
N LEU A 2 -15.88 -13.31 -11.61
CA LEU A 2 -14.47 -13.75 -11.60
C LEU A 2 -13.52 -12.90 -10.74
N PHE A 3 -13.78 -11.59 -10.60
CA PHE A 3 -12.95 -10.67 -9.81
C PHE A 3 -12.83 -11.06 -8.32
N PHE A 4 -13.71 -11.90 -7.78
CA PHE A 4 -13.57 -12.44 -6.42
C PHE A 4 -12.39 -13.42 -6.28
N PHE A 5 -11.96 -14.08 -7.36
CA PHE A 5 -10.98 -15.16 -7.32
C PHE A 5 -9.58 -14.73 -7.77
N VAL A 6 -9.51 -13.87 -8.78
CA VAL A 6 -8.23 -13.48 -9.41
C VAL A 6 -7.59 -12.32 -8.63
N PRO A 7 -6.29 -12.41 -8.25
CA PRO A 7 -5.53 -11.32 -7.67
C PRO A 7 -5.63 -10.02 -8.50
N PHE A 8 -5.62 -8.89 -7.81
CA PHE A 8 -5.72 -7.52 -8.36
C PHE A 8 -7.07 -7.13 -8.98
N LEU A 9 -7.86 -8.07 -9.49
CA LEU A 9 -9.15 -7.75 -10.12
C LEU A 9 -10.15 -7.18 -9.11
N TYR A 10 -10.16 -7.68 -7.87
CA TYR A 10 -11.03 -7.17 -6.82
C TYR A 10 -10.67 -5.73 -6.46
N PHE A 11 -9.38 -5.46 -6.30
CA PHE A 11 -8.83 -4.14 -6.01
C PHE A 11 -9.12 -3.15 -7.13
N TYR A 12 -8.86 -3.53 -8.38
CA TYR A 12 -9.14 -2.70 -9.55
C TYR A 12 -10.61 -2.27 -9.59
N LYS A 13 -11.51 -3.25 -9.46
CA LYS A 13 -12.95 -3.01 -9.54
C LYS A 13 -13.48 -2.18 -8.36
N THR A 14 -13.05 -2.47 -7.13
CA THR A 14 -13.68 -1.86 -5.95
C THR A 14 -13.01 -0.56 -5.50
N ARG A 15 -11.71 -0.37 -5.77
CA ARG A 15 -10.93 0.78 -5.28
C ARG A 15 -10.50 1.73 -6.39
N LEU A 16 -9.94 1.21 -7.50
CA LEU A 16 -9.40 2.05 -8.57
C LEU A 16 -10.52 2.60 -9.47
N ARG A 17 -11.34 1.74 -10.08
CA ARG A 17 -12.48 2.12 -10.94
C ARG A 17 -12.14 3.02 -12.14
N SER A 18 -10.87 3.26 -12.45
CA SER A 18 -10.44 3.94 -13.67
C SER A 18 -8.99 3.62 -14.04
N ILE A 19 -8.67 3.69 -15.33
CA ILE A 19 -7.32 3.46 -15.85
C ILE A 19 -6.31 4.48 -15.31
N ILE A 20 -6.72 5.74 -15.16
CA ILE A 20 -5.85 6.81 -14.60
C ILE A 20 -5.47 6.47 -13.16
N LYS A 21 -6.41 5.97 -12.36
CA LYS A 21 -6.14 5.54 -10.98
C LYS A 21 -5.26 4.28 -10.94
N LEU A 22 -5.41 3.37 -11.90
CA LEU A 22 -4.53 2.21 -12.05
C LEU A 22 -3.08 2.62 -12.36
N ILE A 23 -2.90 3.53 -13.32
CA ILE A 23 -1.57 4.07 -13.66
C ILE A 23 -0.97 4.78 -12.45
N SER A 24 -1.75 5.67 -11.81
CA SER A 24 -1.32 6.37 -10.60
C SER A 24 -0.91 5.42 -9.48
N TRP A 25 -1.68 4.34 -9.27
CA TRP A 25 -1.33 3.29 -8.32
C TRP A 25 -0.03 2.58 -8.71
N GLY A 26 0.15 2.20 -9.98
CA GLY A 26 1.38 1.57 -10.46
C GLY A 26 2.60 2.44 -10.23
N VAL A 27 2.51 3.74 -10.53
CA VAL A 27 3.59 4.71 -10.30
C VAL A 27 3.88 4.90 -8.82
N ILE A 28 2.86 4.98 -7.95
CA ILE A 28 3.05 5.18 -6.51
C ILE A 28 3.52 3.91 -5.79
N TYR A 29 3.11 2.74 -6.26
CA TYR A 29 3.26 1.48 -5.54
C TYR A 29 4.34 0.59 -6.16
N LEU A 30 4.23 0.28 -7.46
CA LEU A 30 5.14 -0.66 -8.11
C LEU A 30 6.54 -0.07 -8.28
N VAL A 31 6.64 1.19 -8.74
CA VAL A 31 7.94 1.83 -9.04
C VAL A 31 8.82 1.97 -7.78
N PRO A 32 8.34 2.49 -6.64
CA PRO A 32 9.19 2.59 -5.44
C PRO A 32 9.63 1.23 -4.91
N ILE A 33 8.75 0.22 -4.91
CA ILE A 33 9.11 -1.13 -4.48
C ILE A 33 10.16 -1.73 -5.43
N PHE A 34 10.02 -1.50 -6.74
CA PHE A 34 10.99 -1.93 -7.74
C PHE A 34 12.35 -1.28 -7.48
N LEU A 35 12.40 0.06 -7.40
CA LEU A 35 13.64 0.79 -7.11
C LEU A 35 14.27 0.33 -5.79
N SER A 36 13.47 0.14 -4.74
CA SER A 36 13.97 -0.38 -3.46
C SER A 36 14.56 -1.78 -3.56
N THR A 37 13.97 -2.66 -4.37
CA THR A 37 14.38 -4.05 -4.46
C THR A 37 15.65 -4.20 -5.31
N PHE A 38 15.71 -3.53 -6.47
CA PHE A 38 16.76 -3.75 -7.47
C PHE A 38 18.00 -2.88 -7.29
N SER A 39 17.98 -1.89 -6.39
CA SER A 39 19.20 -1.14 -6.05
C SER A 39 20.30 -1.97 -5.39
N PHE A 40 20.00 -3.19 -4.94
CA PHE A 40 20.90 -4.03 -4.12
C PHE A 40 21.22 -5.39 -4.75
N ALA A 41 20.66 -5.68 -5.92
CA ALA A 41 20.33 -7.04 -6.30
C ALA A 41 20.72 -7.34 -7.75
N ASN A 42 21.20 -8.56 -8.00
CA ASN A 42 21.30 -9.10 -9.36
C ASN A 42 19.89 -9.20 -9.96
N ILE A 43 19.60 -8.38 -10.95
CA ILE A 43 18.26 -8.16 -11.51
C ILE A 43 17.56 -9.48 -11.86
N ASP A 44 18.31 -10.44 -12.41
CA ASP A 44 17.76 -11.71 -12.89
C ASP A 44 17.15 -12.59 -11.78
N TYR A 45 17.76 -12.63 -10.60
CA TYR A 45 17.28 -13.49 -9.50
C TYR A 45 16.06 -12.88 -8.79
N TYR A 46 16.01 -11.55 -8.70
CA TYR A 46 15.00 -10.84 -7.92
C TYR A 46 13.76 -10.41 -8.73
N PHE A 47 13.82 -10.51 -10.06
CA PHE A 47 12.68 -10.15 -10.92
C PHE A 47 11.45 -11.00 -10.65
N ILE A 48 11.61 -12.33 -10.56
CA ILE A 48 10.48 -13.23 -10.30
C ILE A 48 9.95 -13.04 -8.88
N SER A 49 10.82 -12.94 -7.86
CA SER A 49 10.39 -12.74 -6.47
C SER A 49 9.61 -11.43 -6.28
N TYR A 50 9.95 -10.38 -7.02
CA TYR A 50 9.20 -9.12 -7.06
C TYR A 50 7.73 -9.34 -7.46
N PHE A 51 7.45 -9.99 -8.59
CA PHE A 51 6.06 -10.22 -9.01
C PHE A 51 5.33 -11.19 -8.08
N VAL A 52 6.01 -12.23 -7.60
CA VAL A 52 5.42 -13.22 -6.70
C VAL A 52 5.03 -12.59 -5.37
N VAL A 53 5.93 -11.83 -4.72
CA VAL A 53 5.62 -11.20 -3.42
C VAL A 53 4.51 -10.16 -3.54
N LEU A 54 4.48 -9.40 -4.63
CA LEU A 54 3.43 -8.41 -4.85
C LEU A 54 2.07 -9.07 -5.08
N THR A 55 2.04 -10.14 -5.88
CA THR A 55 0.82 -10.91 -6.12
C THR A 55 0.32 -11.57 -4.84
N LEU A 56 1.22 -12.18 -4.06
CA LEU A 56 0.89 -12.78 -2.76
C LEU A 56 0.32 -11.72 -1.80
N THR A 57 1.01 -10.58 -1.69
CA THR A 57 0.60 -9.46 -0.84
C THR A 57 -0.78 -8.96 -1.22
N TYR A 58 -1.06 -8.70 -2.51
CA TYR A 58 -2.38 -8.25 -2.94
C TYR A 58 -3.45 -9.32 -2.80
N ASN A 59 -3.13 -10.58 -3.06
CA ASN A 59 -4.10 -11.66 -2.89
C ASN A 59 -4.58 -11.78 -1.44
N LEU A 60 -3.65 -11.74 -0.47
CA LEU A 60 -3.98 -11.73 0.96
C LEU A 60 -4.66 -10.44 1.39
N TYR A 61 -4.21 -9.29 0.88
CA TYR A 61 -4.80 -7.99 1.16
C TYR A 61 -6.25 -7.89 0.65
N GLU A 62 -6.54 -8.47 -0.51
CA GLU A 62 -7.88 -8.51 -1.11
C GLU A 62 -8.85 -9.40 -0.31
N ILE A 63 -8.39 -10.48 0.35
CA ILE A 63 -9.22 -11.26 1.28
C ILE A 63 -9.79 -10.34 2.38
N GLY A 64 -8.94 -9.50 2.97
CA GLY A 64 -9.36 -8.53 3.98
C GLY A 64 -10.36 -7.50 3.46
N TYR A 65 -10.19 -7.05 2.20
CA TYR A 65 -11.14 -6.18 1.53
C TYR A 65 -12.47 -6.85 1.18
N ILE A 66 -12.46 -8.10 0.73
CA ILE A 66 -13.67 -8.87 0.47
C ILE A 66 -14.46 -8.95 1.77
N GLN A 67 -13.83 -9.41 2.86
CA GLN A 67 -14.50 -9.47 4.17
C GLN A 67 -15.02 -8.10 4.62
N ASN A 68 -14.23 -7.04 4.43
CA ASN A 68 -14.64 -5.69 4.78
C ASN A 68 -15.90 -5.25 4.00
N ASP A 69 -15.94 -5.52 2.71
CA ASP A 69 -16.98 -5.02 1.82
C ASP A 69 -18.23 -5.93 1.79
N THR A 70 -18.19 -7.11 2.42
CA THR A 70 -19.31 -8.07 2.44
C THR A 70 -19.85 -8.33 3.84
N GLU A 71 -18.99 -8.60 4.83
CA GLU A 71 -19.39 -9.00 6.18
C GLU A 71 -19.35 -7.84 7.16
N THR A 72 -18.29 -7.06 7.09
CA THR A 72 -18.08 -5.94 8.02
C THR A 72 -19.12 -4.84 7.83
N ILE A 73 -19.50 -4.53 6.58
CA ILE A 73 -20.53 -3.53 6.28
C ILE A 73 -21.89 -3.82 6.94
N LYS A 74 -22.21 -5.09 7.22
CA LYS A 74 -23.48 -5.50 7.86
C LYS A 74 -23.60 -5.00 9.30
N LYS A 75 -22.45 -4.65 9.93
CA LYS A 75 -22.35 -4.19 11.31
C LYS A 75 -22.22 -2.66 11.41
N GLU A 76 -22.21 -1.96 10.28
CA GLU A 76 -21.98 -0.51 10.23
C GLU A 76 -23.30 0.23 10.10
N HIS A 77 -23.44 1.37 10.79
CA HIS A 77 -24.64 2.21 10.70
C HIS A 77 -24.78 2.88 9.33
N ASN A 78 -23.66 3.21 8.67
CA ASN A 78 -23.62 3.86 7.34
C ASN A 78 -22.45 3.30 6.50
N PRO A 79 -22.57 2.06 5.99
CA PRO A 79 -21.47 1.41 5.28
C PRO A 79 -21.21 2.06 3.91
N THR A 80 -19.95 2.06 3.50
CA THR A 80 -19.59 2.39 2.11
C THR A 80 -19.85 1.18 1.22
N LEU A 81 -20.93 1.21 0.44
CA LEU A 81 -21.26 0.13 -0.49
C LEU A 81 -20.33 0.17 -1.72
N ARG A 82 -19.64 -0.95 -1.98
CA ARG A 82 -18.71 -1.07 -3.11
C ARG A 82 -19.05 -2.16 -4.11
N LEU A 83 -19.98 -3.04 -3.74
CA LEU A 83 -20.48 -4.16 -4.52
C LEU A 83 -21.97 -3.93 -4.84
N SER A 84 -22.42 -4.43 -5.99
CA SER A 84 -23.84 -4.45 -6.34
C SER A 84 -24.59 -5.54 -5.57
N ARG A 85 -25.93 -5.51 -5.62
CA ARG A 85 -26.78 -6.54 -4.99
C ARG A 85 -26.48 -7.94 -5.53
N ASP A 86 -26.36 -8.09 -6.84
CA ASP A 86 -26.07 -9.39 -7.48
C ASP A 86 -24.71 -9.94 -7.07
N GLU A 87 -23.74 -9.06 -6.83
CA GLU A 87 -22.40 -9.45 -6.40
C GLU A 87 -22.35 -9.88 -4.95
N LEU A 88 -23.12 -9.22 -4.09
CA LEU A 88 -23.33 -9.65 -2.70
C LEU A 88 -24.09 -10.98 -2.64
N PHE A 89 -25.10 -11.15 -3.50
CA PHE A 89 -25.83 -12.41 -3.63
C PHE A 89 -24.90 -13.55 -4.05
N PHE A 90 -24.09 -13.35 -5.09
CA PHE A 90 -23.08 -14.34 -5.50
C PHE A 90 -22.09 -14.66 -4.39
N TYR A 91 -21.57 -13.63 -3.71
CA TYR A 91 -20.66 -13.82 -2.58
C TYR A 91 -21.31 -14.68 -1.48
N ASN A 92 -22.55 -14.38 -1.07
CA ASN A 92 -23.23 -15.13 -0.02
C ASN A 92 -23.36 -16.63 -0.37
N ASN A 93 -23.61 -16.94 -1.65
CA ASN A 93 -23.73 -18.31 -2.14
C ASN A 93 -22.38 -19.04 -2.28
N HIS A 94 -21.26 -18.32 -2.46
CA HIS A 94 -19.95 -18.89 -2.78
C HIS A 94 -18.83 -18.52 -1.80
N ARG A 95 -19.14 -17.93 -0.64
CA ARG A 95 -18.15 -17.34 0.28
C ARG A 95 -17.03 -18.31 0.65
N VAL A 96 -17.36 -19.55 0.97
CA VAL A 96 -16.39 -20.59 1.38
C VAL A 96 -15.43 -20.88 0.23
N TYR A 97 -15.97 -21.04 -0.98
CA TYR A 97 -15.18 -21.30 -2.18
C TYR A 97 -14.27 -20.12 -2.54
N ILE A 98 -14.76 -18.88 -2.42
CA ILE A 98 -13.95 -17.66 -2.65
C ILE A 98 -12.73 -17.64 -1.72
N TYR A 99 -12.94 -17.84 -0.42
CA TYR A 99 -11.84 -17.83 0.55
C TYR A 99 -10.90 -19.01 0.34
N PHE A 100 -11.42 -20.22 0.08
CA PHE A 100 -10.60 -21.39 -0.18
C PHE A 100 -9.66 -21.19 -1.38
N VAL A 101 -10.19 -20.74 -2.53
CA VAL A 101 -9.38 -20.47 -3.73
C VAL A 101 -8.32 -19.41 -3.45
N ARG A 102 -8.68 -18.32 -2.76
CA ARG A 102 -7.72 -17.26 -2.40
C ARG A 102 -6.61 -17.77 -1.50
N LEU A 103 -6.92 -18.56 -0.48
CA LEU A 103 -5.93 -19.16 0.43
C LEU A 103 -5.05 -20.18 -0.30
N PHE A 104 -5.61 -20.97 -1.21
CA PHE A 104 -4.86 -21.91 -2.04
C PHE A 104 -3.87 -21.18 -2.96
N ILE A 105 -4.31 -20.12 -3.66
CA ILE A 105 -3.43 -19.26 -4.45
C ILE A 105 -2.31 -18.68 -3.59
N SER A 106 -2.63 -18.16 -2.40
CA SER A 106 -1.62 -17.65 -1.47
C SER A 106 -0.61 -18.72 -1.07
N PHE A 107 -1.07 -19.95 -0.79
CA PHE A 107 -0.19 -21.06 -0.42
C PHE A 107 0.79 -21.42 -1.55
N VAL A 108 0.30 -21.55 -2.78
CA VAL A 108 1.15 -21.81 -3.96
C VAL A 108 2.15 -20.67 -4.16
N LEU A 109 1.72 -19.40 -4.05
CA LEU A 109 2.61 -18.25 -4.17
C LEU A 109 3.64 -18.17 -3.05
N THR A 110 3.31 -18.59 -1.82
CA THR A 110 4.27 -18.67 -0.71
C THR A 110 5.34 -19.72 -0.97
N ILE A 111 4.95 -20.91 -1.46
CA ILE A 111 5.92 -21.94 -1.86
C ILE A 111 6.83 -21.40 -2.97
N ALA A 112 6.25 -20.80 -4.01
CA ALA A 112 7.01 -20.21 -5.10
C ALA A 112 7.99 -19.14 -4.58
N LEU A 113 7.54 -18.23 -3.72
CA LEU A 113 8.37 -17.17 -3.15
C LEU A 113 9.54 -17.73 -2.33
N ALA A 114 9.32 -18.81 -1.56
CA ALA A 114 10.35 -19.43 -0.73
C ALA A 114 11.53 -20.01 -1.52
N PHE A 115 11.38 -20.24 -2.83
CA PHE A 115 12.51 -20.61 -3.71
C PHE A 115 13.39 -19.44 -4.12
N PHE A 116 12.89 -18.21 -4.04
CA PHE A 116 13.57 -17.01 -4.55
C PHE A 116 14.00 -16.01 -3.46
N VAL A 117 13.52 -16.15 -2.23
CA VAL A 117 13.94 -15.29 -1.11
C VAL A 117 15.09 -15.93 -0.33
N TYR A 118 15.99 -15.08 0.19
CA TYR A 118 17.11 -15.53 1.02
C TYR A 118 16.63 -16.20 2.31
N ASP A 119 15.77 -15.50 3.07
CA ASP A 119 15.16 -16.04 4.28
C ASP A 119 13.75 -16.55 3.98
N LYS A 120 13.57 -17.88 4.03
CA LYS A 120 12.30 -18.55 3.74
C LYS A 120 11.21 -18.19 4.76
N ILE A 121 11.57 -17.81 5.98
CA ILE A 121 10.62 -17.37 7.00
C ILE A 121 9.89 -16.11 6.52
N ASN A 122 10.57 -15.22 5.79
CA ASN A 122 9.96 -14.00 5.26
C ASN A 122 8.78 -14.28 4.33
N ALA A 123 8.80 -15.37 3.55
CA ALA A 123 7.68 -15.74 2.68
C ALA A 123 6.41 -16.08 3.48
N ILE A 124 6.57 -16.68 4.66
CA ILE A 124 5.47 -17.01 5.58
C ILE A 124 4.97 -15.75 6.28
N LEU A 125 5.87 -14.82 6.65
CA LEU A 125 5.50 -13.60 7.36
C LEU A 125 4.53 -12.70 6.58
N VAL A 126 4.43 -12.80 5.24
CA VAL A 126 3.44 -12.06 4.44
C VAL A 126 2.00 -12.36 4.89
N TRP A 127 1.74 -13.56 5.42
CA TRP A 127 0.42 -13.99 5.91
C TRP A 127 -0.08 -13.17 7.11
N SER A 128 0.82 -12.50 7.83
CA SER A 128 0.45 -11.60 8.93
C SER A 128 -0.49 -10.47 8.50
N ILE A 129 -0.56 -10.13 7.20
CA ILE A 129 -1.56 -9.20 6.65
C ILE A 129 -2.98 -9.64 7.02
N LEU A 130 -3.29 -10.93 7.02
CA LEU A 130 -4.62 -11.43 7.38
C LEU A 130 -4.95 -11.14 8.84
N LEU A 131 -3.98 -11.36 9.74
CA LEU A 131 -4.13 -11.07 11.16
C LEU A 131 -4.34 -9.57 11.40
N ILE A 132 -3.56 -8.70 10.74
CA ILE A 132 -3.72 -7.25 10.84
C ILE A 132 -5.09 -6.83 10.30
N PHE A 133 -5.53 -7.42 9.18
CA PHE A 133 -6.85 -7.14 8.61
C PHE A 133 -7.99 -7.60 9.50
N PHE A 134 -7.83 -8.74 10.17
CA PHE A 134 -8.80 -9.21 11.15
C PHE A 134 -9.03 -8.13 12.21
N PHE A 135 -7.97 -7.61 12.84
CA PHE A 135 -8.11 -6.52 13.81
C PHE A 135 -8.66 -5.24 13.17
N TYR A 136 -8.24 -4.91 11.96
CA TYR A 136 -8.72 -3.73 11.24
C TYR A 136 -10.24 -3.76 11.01
N ASN A 137 -10.77 -4.93 10.69
CA ASN A 137 -12.19 -5.14 10.42
C ASN A 137 -13.05 -5.12 11.69
N HIS A 138 -12.48 -5.40 12.87
CA HIS A 138 -13.21 -5.43 14.14
C HIS A 138 -13.07 -4.14 14.96
N VAL A 139 -11.91 -3.48 14.93
CA VAL A 139 -11.65 -2.29 15.75
C VAL A 139 -12.24 -1.05 15.09
N ARG A 140 -13.10 -0.34 15.84
CA ARG A 140 -13.79 0.88 15.40
C ARG A 140 -13.39 2.15 16.14
N SER A 141 -12.52 2.04 17.14
CA SER A 141 -11.99 3.17 17.89
C SER A 141 -10.83 3.85 17.14
N ARG A 142 -10.24 4.90 17.75
CA ARG A 142 -9.03 5.56 17.25
C ARG A 142 -7.85 4.60 17.07
N LEU A 143 -7.83 3.46 17.76
CA LEU A 143 -6.83 2.39 17.56
C LEU A 143 -6.80 1.87 16.11
N ASN A 144 -7.90 2.03 15.36
CA ASN A 144 -7.94 1.72 13.92
C ASN A 144 -6.86 2.49 13.13
N LEU A 145 -6.42 3.67 13.57
CA LEU A 145 -5.32 4.42 12.95
C LEU A 145 -3.99 3.64 13.00
N ALA A 146 -3.65 3.13 14.18
CA ALA A 146 -2.43 2.33 14.36
C ALA A 146 -2.50 1.03 13.57
N ILE A 147 -3.65 0.34 13.58
CA ILE A 147 -3.83 -0.89 12.79
C ILE A 147 -3.74 -0.60 11.29
N HIS A 148 -4.34 0.50 10.82
CA HIS A 148 -4.24 0.92 9.44
C HIS A 148 -2.79 1.26 9.06
N PHE A 149 -2.03 1.92 9.94
CA PHE A 149 -0.62 2.18 9.71
C PHE A 149 0.16 0.87 9.52
N LEU A 150 -0.03 -0.11 10.42
CA LEU A 150 0.56 -1.45 10.27
C LEU A 150 0.16 -2.09 8.94
N LEU A 151 -1.12 -1.98 8.56
CA LEU A 151 -1.61 -2.51 7.30
C LEU A 151 -0.90 -1.88 6.09
N VAL A 152 -0.64 -0.58 6.12
CA VAL A 152 0.12 0.13 5.05
C VAL A 152 1.59 -0.28 5.06
N VAL A 153 2.21 -0.44 6.23
CA VAL A 153 3.59 -0.97 6.36
C VAL A 153 3.67 -2.37 5.74
N PHE A 154 2.78 -3.28 6.11
CA PHE A 154 2.80 -4.66 5.59
C PHE A 154 2.47 -4.75 4.11
N ARG A 155 1.65 -3.84 3.58
CA ARG A 155 1.37 -3.81 2.14
C ARG A 155 2.48 -3.16 1.32
N PHE A 156 3.12 -2.10 1.80
CA PHE A 156 4.04 -1.28 1.00
C PHE A 156 5.51 -1.56 1.29
N VAL A 157 5.86 -1.67 2.56
CA VAL A 157 7.25 -1.80 3.01
C VAL A 157 7.67 -3.26 3.09
N PHE A 158 6.81 -4.11 3.62
CA PHE A 158 7.15 -5.51 3.88
C PHE A 158 7.50 -6.31 2.62
N PRO A 159 6.91 -6.09 1.42
CA PRO A 159 7.38 -6.76 0.20
C PRO A 159 8.86 -6.51 -0.10
N VAL A 160 9.35 -5.28 0.13
CA VAL A 160 10.77 -4.93 -0.03
C VAL A 160 11.61 -5.68 0.98
N TYR A 161 11.19 -5.71 2.24
CA TYR A 161 11.90 -6.43 3.29
C TYR A 161 11.95 -7.94 3.03
N VAL A 162 10.85 -8.54 2.55
CA VAL A 162 10.79 -9.97 2.27
C VAL A 162 11.83 -10.39 1.22
N ILE A 163 12.02 -9.55 0.21
CA ILE A 163 13.00 -9.82 -0.84
C ILE A 163 14.43 -9.52 -0.37
N THR A 164 14.64 -8.35 0.23
CA THR A 164 16.00 -7.83 0.51
C THR A 164 16.55 -8.26 1.87
N SER A 165 15.68 -8.67 2.79
CA SER A 165 15.97 -8.86 4.23
C SER A 165 16.64 -7.65 4.89
N ASN A 166 16.52 -6.45 4.29
CA ASN A 166 17.25 -5.26 4.70
C ASN A 166 16.42 -4.41 5.67
N VAL A 167 16.82 -4.41 6.93
CA VAL A 167 16.13 -3.69 8.02
C VAL A 167 16.26 -2.17 7.87
N MET A 168 17.41 -1.67 7.41
CA MET A 168 17.63 -0.23 7.20
C MET A 168 16.69 0.30 6.13
N LEU A 169 16.59 -0.41 5.00
CA LEU A 169 15.69 -0.06 3.91
C LEU A 169 14.22 -0.15 4.34
N LEU A 170 13.85 -1.12 5.18
CA LEU A 170 12.52 -1.19 5.79
C LEU A 170 12.19 0.11 6.54
N PHE A 171 13.09 0.60 7.40
CA PHE A 171 12.86 1.84 8.15
C PHE A 171 12.76 3.06 7.23
N ILE A 172 13.64 3.17 6.23
CA ILE A 172 13.60 4.25 5.24
C ILE A 172 12.25 4.26 4.51
N MET A 173 11.77 3.10 4.08
CA MET A 173 10.51 2.95 3.36
C MET A 173 9.28 3.28 4.20
N ILE A 174 9.35 3.13 5.54
CA ILE A 174 8.30 3.58 6.47
C ILE A 174 8.11 5.11 6.39
N PHE A 175 9.21 5.87 6.34
CA PHE A 175 9.14 7.33 6.19
C PHE A 175 8.69 7.73 4.78
N ILE A 176 9.09 6.99 3.74
CA ILE A 176 8.71 7.32 2.37
C ILE A 176 7.19 7.26 2.15
N PHE A 177 6.47 6.29 2.73
CA PHE A 177 5.07 6.11 2.40
C PHE A 177 4.11 5.91 3.57
N PRO A 178 4.28 4.94 4.50
CA PRO A 178 3.38 4.80 5.65
C PRO A 178 3.21 6.07 6.49
N VAL A 179 4.28 6.80 6.82
CA VAL A 179 4.21 8.01 7.66
C VAL A 179 3.36 9.13 7.03
N PRO A 180 3.60 9.59 5.79
CA PRO A 180 2.76 10.63 5.21
C PRO A 180 1.30 10.17 5.02
N ASN A 181 1.06 8.88 4.78
CA ASN A 181 -0.30 8.34 4.74
C ASN A 181 -0.98 8.33 6.11
N LEU A 182 -0.25 8.06 7.20
CA LEU A 182 -0.78 8.15 8.55
C LEU A 182 -1.20 9.58 8.88
N ILE A 183 -0.35 10.57 8.59
CA ILE A 183 -0.64 11.99 8.82
C ILE A 183 -1.86 12.45 8.00
N GLU A 184 -1.97 12.02 6.74
CA GLU A 184 -3.16 12.30 5.94
C GLU A 184 -4.41 11.65 6.56
N ARG A 185 -4.30 10.39 6.99
CA ARG A 185 -5.42 9.64 7.57
C ARG A 185 -5.89 10.23 8.90
N THR A 186 -4.98 10.69 9.76
CA THR A 186 -5.33 11.34 11.03
C THR A 186 -6.04 12.67 10.83
N SER A 187 -5.88 13.33 9.67
CA SER A 187 -6.62 14.55 9.32
C SER A 187 -8.10 14.33 8.99
N GLU A 188 -8.58 13.08 8.90
CA GLU A 188 -9.99 12.81 8.67
C GLU A 188 -10.86 13.15 9.89
N GLU A 189 -12.01 13.78 9.64
CA GLU A 189 -12.95 14.26 10.66
C GLU A 189 -13.33 13.20 11.69
N LYS A 190 -13.54 11.95 11.22
CA LYS A 190 -13.95 10.82 12.06
C LYS A 190 -12.99 10.47 13.20
N PHE A 191 -11.74 10.95 13.16
CA PHE A 191 -10.76 10.70 14.23
C PHE A 191 -10.73 11.82 15.28
N GLY A 192 -11.36 12.97 15.01
CA GLY A 192 -11.55 14.06 15.97
C GLY A 192 -10.33 14.96 16.18
N PHE A 193 -9.32 14.92 15.31
CA PHE A 193 -8.14 15.78 15.39
C PHE A 193 -8.37 17.13 14.70
N LEU A 194 -9.08 18.04 15.36
CA LEU A 194 -9.55 19.32 14.79
C LEU A 194 -8.44 20.18 14.16
N LYS A 195 -7.26 20.27 14.79
CA LYS A 195 -6.14 21.06 14.25
C LYS A 195 -5.63 20.49 12.92
N LEU A 196 -5.33 19.18 12.89
CA LEU A 196 -4.85 18.51 11.68
C LEU A 196 -5.90 18.51 10.57
N ASN A 197 -7.17 18.33 10.94
CA ASN A 197 -8.29 18.42 10.01
C ASN A 197 -8.36 19.81 9.36
N LYS A 198 -8.26 20.91 10.11
CA LYS A 198 -8.32 22.26 9.53
C LYS A 198 -7.09 22.62 8.70
N THR A 199 -5.89 22.16 9.07
CA THR A 199 -4.64 22.56 8.39
C THR A 199 -4.29 21.66 7.21
N ILE A 200 -4.34 20.34 7.38
CA ILE A 200 -3.82 19.38 6.39
C ILE A 200 -4.90 18.98 5.40
N ARG A 201 -6.14 18.70 5.86
CA ARG A 201 -7.22 18.18 4.99
C ARG A 201 -7.51 19.05 3.77
N PRO A 202 -7.59 20.40 3.87
CA PRO A 202 -7.86 21.24 2.70
C PRO A 202 -6.71 21.23 1.69
N ASN A 203 -5.49 20.97 2.17
CA ASN A 203 -4.25 21.18 1.43
C ASN A 203 -3.40 19.89 1.33
N ILE A 204 -4.02 18.70 1.29
CA ILE A 204 -3.31 17.40 1.24
C ILE A 204 -2.23 17.35 0.15
N SER A 205 -2.53 17.87 -1.04
CA SER A 205 -1.55 17.88 -2.14
C SER A 205 -0.32 18.73 -1.82
N PHE A 206 -0.53 19.91 -1.23
CA PHE A 206 0.56 20.77 -0.80
C PHE A 206 1.36 20.15 0.36
N PHE A 207 0.66 19.60 1.37
CA PHE A 207 1.28 18.86 2.47
C PHE A 207 2.24 17.77 1.95
N ARG A 208 1.80 16.96 0.98
CA ARG A 208 2.65 15.90 0.43
C ARG A 208 3.88 16.46 -0.30
N VAL A 209 3.75 17.56 -1.05
CA VAL A 209 4.91 18.22 -1.69
C VAL A 209 5.91 18.69 -0.65
N VAL A 210 5.45 19.41 0.38
CA VAL A 210 6.31 19.90 1.47
C VAL A 210 6.98 18.74 2.21
N TYR A 211 6.24 17.68 2.51
CA TYR A 211 6.77 16.48 3.16
C TYR A 211 7.92 15.86 2.35
N TYR A 212 7.71 15.62 1.05
CA TYR A 212 8.73 14.99 0.22
C TYR A 212 9.91 15.93 -0.10
N PHE A 213 9.70 17.25 -0.12
CA PHE A 213 10.79 18.22 -0.20
C PHE A 213 11.75 18.07 0.98
N PHE A 214 11.23 18.17 2.22
CA PHE A 214 12.06 18.03 3.43
C PHE A 214 12.65 16.63 3.58
N LEU A 215 11.90 15.58 3.21
CA LEU A 215 12.44 14.22 3.21
C LEU A 215 13.59 14.07 2.22
N SER A 216 13.48 14.64 1.02
CA SER A 216 14.55 14.60 0.02
C SER A 216 15.80 15.34 0.49
N LEU A 217 15.64 16.51 1.11
CA LEU A 217 16.76 17.25 1.70
C LEU A 217 17.44 16.45 2.81
N PHE A 218 16.66 15.90 3.73
CA PHE A 218 17.16 15.09 4.84
C PHE A 218 17.92 13.85 4.35
N MET A 219 17.32 13.10 3.42
CA MET A 219 17.96 11.92 2.82
C MET A 219 19.20 12.30 2.02
N GLY A 220 19.20 13.44 1.33
CA GLY A 220 20.36 13.94 0.59
C GLY A 220 21.54 14.26 1.51
N ILE A 221 21.30 14.99 2.60
CA ILE A 221 22.32 15.30 3.61
C ILE A 221 22.90 14.02 4.21
N ILE A 222 22.04 13.09 4.64
CA ILE A 222 22.48 11.81 5.21
C ILE A 222 23.26 10.98 4.18
N CYS A 223 22.83 10.96 2.92
CA CYS A 223 23.52 10.27 1.85
C CYS A 223 24.92 10.84 1.58
N ILE A 224 25.11 12.16 1.70
CA ILE A 224 26.43 12.79 1.55
C ILE A 224 27.34 12.40 2.72
N ILE A 225 26.83 12.45 3.95
CA ILE A 225 27.60 12.09 5.16
C ILE A 225 27.97 10.60 5.15
N TYR A 226 27.06 9.72 4.71
CA TYR A 226 27.19 8.27 4.75
C TYR A 226 27.17 7.65 3.33
N ASN A 227 28.02 8.15 2.43
CA ASN A 227 28.03 7.82 0.99
C ASN A 227 28.27 6.33 0.66
N ASN A 228 28.75 5.53 1.61
CA ASN A 228 29.00 4.11 1.38
C ASN A 228 27.75 3.22 1.48
N HIS A 229 26.60 3.75 1.92
CA HIS A 229 25.37 2.98 2.07
C HIS A 229 24.42 3.16 0.88
N ASN A 230 24.19 2.08 0.13
CA ASN A 230 23.29 2.07 -1.02
C ASN A 230 21.81 2.25 -0.61
N GLU A 231 21.46 1.91 0.62
CA GLU A 231 20.14 2.09 1.25
C GLU A 231 19.77 3.56 1.31
N LEU A 232 20.72 4.40 1.71
CA LEU A 232 20.53 5.84 1.81
C LEU A 232 20.40 6.49 0.44
N LYS A 233 21.22 6.07 -0.53
CA LYS A 233 21.11 6.49 -1.95
C LYS A 233 19.74 6.15 -2.52
N THR A 234 19.28 4.93 -2.26
CA THR A 234 17.96 4.45 -2.72
C THR A 234 16.83 5.25 -2.09
N GLY A 235 16.89 5.49 -0.78
CA GLY A 235 15.90 6.33 -0.10
C GLY A 235 15.89 7.77 -0.61
N PHE A 236 17.06 8.33 -0.93
CA PHE A 236 17.18 9.64 -1.56
C PHE A 236 16.53 9.68 -2.95
N TYR A 237 16.83 8.72 -3.83
CA TYR A 237 16.21 8.68 -5.16
C TYR A 237 14.68 8.51 -5.10
N ILE A 238 14.18 7.66 -4.21
CA ILE A 238 12.74 7.45 -4.07
C ILE A 238 12.06 8.68 -3.47
N SER A 239 12.68 9.37 -2.50
CA SER A 239 12.12 10.61 -1.95
C SER A 239 12.03 11.72 -3.01
N ILE A 240 13.07 11.87 -3.86
CA ILE A 240 13.03 12.77 -5.02
C ILE A 240 11.94 12.36 -6.00
N PHE A 241 11.84 11.08 -6.33
CA PHE A 241 10.80 10.57 -7.21
C PHE A 241 9.39 10.95 -6.71
N PHE A 242 9.11 10.75 -5.42
CA PHE A 242 7.84 11.15 -4.83
C PHE A 242 7.65 12.66 -4.81
N PHE A 243 8.70 13.44 -4.57
CA PHE A 243 8.65 14.91 -4.63
C PHE A 243 8.23 15.39 -6.02
N ILE A 244 8.92 14.93 -7.08
CA ILE A 244 8.61 15.27 -8.47
C ILE A 244 7.18 14.84 -8.82
N TYR A 245 6.81 13.61 -8.50
CA TYR A 245 5.46 13.09 -8.76
C TYR A 245 4.38 13.94 -8.08
N ARG A 246 4.60 14.40 -6.84
CA ARG A 246 3.64 15.26 -6.12
C ARG A 246 3.61 16.69 -6.66
N LEU A 247 4.73 17.23 -7.13
CA LEU A 247 4.76 18.51 -7.83
C LEU A 247 3.89 18.46 -9.09
N VAL A 248 4.05 17.43 -9.93
CA VAL A 248 3.23 17.26 -11.15
C VAL A 248 1.74 17.20 -10.82
N ILE A 249 1.35 16.48 -9.76
CA ILE A 249 -0.05 16.45 -9.31
C ILE A 249 -0.53 17.83 -8.82
N LEU A 250 0.32 18.58 -8.11
CA LEU A 250 -0.06 19.89 -7.61
C LEU A 250 -0.26 20.88 -8.78
N PHE A 251 0.68 20.93 -9.73
CA PHE A 251 0.58 21.78 -10.92
C PHE A 251 -0.61 21.44 -11.81
N SER A 252 -0.88 20.16 -12.05
CA SER A 252 -2.06 19.75 -12.84
C SER A 252 -3.38 20.19 -12.20
N LYS A 253 -3.47 20.21 -10.86
CA LYS A 253 -4.64 20.77 -10.15
C LYS A 253 -4.77 22.28 -10.32
N PHE A 254 -3.67 23.02 -10.29
CA PHE A 254 -3.68 24.47 -10.52
C PHE A 254 -4.14 24.80 -11.95
N LEU A 255 -3.60 24.11 -12.95
CA LEU A 255 -3.98 24.29 -14.36
C LEU A 255 -5.46 23.96 -14.61
N ALA A 256 -5.99 22.92 -13.97
CA ALA A 256 -7.40 22.56 -14.08
C ALA A 256 -8.35 23.61 -13.47
N ARG A 257 -7.93 24.30 -12.40
CA ARG A 257 -8.71 25.40 -11.81
C ARG A 257 -8.75 26.64 -12.70
N GLY A 258 -7.64 26.96 -13.37
CA GLY A 258 -7.56 28.10 -14.29
C GLY A 258 -8.34 27.93 -15.61
N LYS A 259 -8.83 26.73 -15.93
CA LYS A 259 -9.68 26.47 -17.11
C LYS A 259 -11.19 26.60 -16.83
N ASN A 260 -11.57 26.66 -15.56
CA ASN A 260 -12.97 26.73 -15.11
C ASN A 260 -13.32 28.12 -14.51
N ALA A 261 -12.43 29.10 -14.68
CA ALA A 261 -12.60 30.50 -14.30
C ALA A 261 -12.57 31.34 -15.57
#